data_AF-A0A1Q7E2Y2-F1
#
_entry.id   AF-A0A1Q7E2Y2-F1
#
_cell.length_a   1.000
_cell.length_b   1.000
_cell.length_c   1.000
_cell.angle_alpha   90.00
_cell.angle_beta   90.00
_cell.angle_gamma   90.00
#
_symmetry.space_group_name_H-M   'P 1'
#
loop_
_entity.id
_entity.type
_entity.pdbx_description
1 polymer ?
#
loop_
_entity_poly.entity_id
_entity_poly.type
_entity_poly.pdbx_seq_one_letter_code
_entity_poly.pdbx_strand_id
1 'polypeptide(L)'
;MPLLGHLSLWLAFLVGLWGAITGFVGGAPPQGRPDLQQSARYATFAMFGALVVAVISLEIGIFRHDFSLEYVAAYTSRNLPTFYLWSALYAGQKGSLLFWATVLSLFAALVQLMTSGRHRVYLPYVAAVTCAVAAFFISVMLFAANPFERLAFVPLDGRGMNPQLQNPGMVFHPPMLYLGYISITIPFAFAIAALLSKRLDSDWLVAIRKWTLVSWLFLSIGLLIGMWWAYVELGWGGYWAWDPVENAALLPWLVMTAFLHSVMVQEKRGMLKKWNLALIIGAWLLSIFGTFITRSGVIASVHSFTQSSVGYFFLAFLVVAAALSVWLYVSRLPLLEADATLEAMVSREASFLFNNLLLIGIAFSVLWGTLFPILSEAIKGTKITVGPPFFNQVNVPLGLALLAMTGIGPLIAWRRASIPNLRRQFAVPLTSGVFVLLILLVGGVRDVGALMALSIGGFVLATVVQEFARGARARHRQYGEPTPYAIIQLLARNRRRYGGYIVHVAIVLLFVAFAGMSFKTETEATLRPG
;
A
#
# COMPACT_ATOMS: atom_id res chain seq x y z
N MET A 1 -1.07 13.95 32.41
CA MET A 1 -0.90 13.17 31.17
C MET A 1 -0.32 13.99 30.00
N PRO A 2 -0.77 15.22 29.70
CA PRO A 2 -0.20 16.02 28.59
C PRO A 2 1.32 16.20 28.64
N LEU A 3 1.86 16.58 29.80
CA LEU A 3 3.31 16.75 30.01
C LEU A 3 4.08 15.44 29.77
N LEU A 4 3.56 14.32 30.28
CA LEU A 4 4.18 13.00 30.08
C LEU A 4 4.24 12.63 28.58
N GLY A 5 3.13 12.84 27.86
CA GLY A 5 3.09 12.62 26.41
C GLY A 5 4.08 13.49 25.65
N HIS A 6 4.17 14.78 25.99
CA HIS A 6 5.10 15.71 25.35
C HIS A 6 6.58 15.35 25.64
N LEU A 7 6.92 15.02 26.89
CA LEU A 7 8.27 14.56 27.25
C LEU A 7 8.62 13.23 26.56
N SER A 8 7.63 12.34 26.40
CA SER A 8 7.81 11.07 25.69
C SER A 8 8.11 11.28 24.20
N LEU A 9 7.54 12.31 23.56
CA LEU A 9 7.92 12.69 22.19
C LEU A 9 9.36 13.15 22.09
N TRP A 10 9.84 13.98 23.02
CA TRP A 10 11.25 14.40 23.06
C TRP A 10 12.19 13.22 23.28
N LEU A 11 11.86 12.32 24.21
CA LEU A 11 12.63 11.10 24.44
C LEU A 11 12.68 10.23 23.17
N ALA A 12 11.52 10.01 22.52
CA ALA A 12 11.45 9.25 21.28
C ALA A 12 12.28 9.89 20.17
N PHE A 13 12.30 11.22 20.07
CA PHE A 13 13.11 11.94 19.08
C PHE A 13 14.61 11.73 19.29
N LEU A 14 15.09 11.96 20.52
CA LEU A 14 16.52 11.83 20.85
C LEU A 14 17.01 10.39 20.69
N VAL A 15 16.23 9.42 21.16
CA VAL A 15 16.54 7.99 21.03
C VAL A 15 16.44 7.55 19.57
N GLY A 16 15.48 8.07 18.80
CA GLY A 16 15.36 7.82 17.36
C GLY A 16 16.58 8.33 16.59
N LEU A 17 17.03 9.56 16.85
CA LEU A 17 18.26 10.09 16.25
C LEU A 17 19.48 9.24 16.64
N TRP A 18 19.59 8.86 17.91
CA TRP A 18 20.65 7.97 18.38
C TRP A 18 20.63 6.61 17.66
N GLY A 19 19.45 5.99 17.51
CA GLY A 19 19.27 4.75 16.78
C GLY A 19 19.61 4.86 15.30
N ALA A 20 19.28 5.99 14.67
CA ALA A 20 19.67 6.30 13.29
C ALA A 20 21.20 6.34 13.14
N ILE A 21 21.88 7.13 13.97
CA ILE A 21 23.33 7.33 13.93
C ILE A 21 24.06 6.01 14.23
N THR A 22 23.74 5.37 15.35
CA THR A 22 24.38 4.11 15.76
C THR A 22 24.12 2.98 14.78
N GLY A 23 22.95 2.94 14.13
CA GLY A 23 22.66 1.95 13.09
C GLY A 23 23.52 2.13 11.84
N PHE A 24 23.62 3.35 11.30
CA PHE A 24 24.46 3.63 10.12
C PHE A 24 25.94 3.41 10.41
N VAL A 25 26.43 3.92 11.54
CA VAL A 25 27.83 3.81 11.94
C VAL A 25 28.18 2.37 12.37
N GLY A 26 27.27 1.67 13.04
CA GLY A 26 27.47 0.30 13.48
C GLY A 26 27.45 -0.72 12.34
N GLY A 27 26.69 -0.45 11.27
CA GLY A 27 26.67 -1.27 10.06
C GLY A 27 27.84 -1.03 9.11
N ALA A 28 28.56 0.09 9.24
CA ALA A 28 29.58 0.51 8.29
C ALA A 28 30.73 -0.50 8.13
N PRO A 29 31.13 -0.85 6.89
CA PRO A 29 32.28 -1.73 6.62
C PRO A 29 33.62 -1.06 7.01
N PRO A 30 34.71 -1.83 7.21
CA PRO A 30 34.87 -3.26 6.91
C PRO A 30 34.52 -4.22 8.05
N GLN A 31 34.50 -3.79 9.31
CA GLN A 31 34.37 -4.69 10.46
C GLN A 31 33.00 -4.68 11.14
N GLY A 32 32.20 -3.61 10.96
CA GLY A 32 30.98 -3.37 11.75
C GLY A 32 31.30 -3.22 13.25
N ARG A 33 30.45 -2.50 13.98
CA ARG A 33 30.61 -2.32 15.44
C ARG A 33 29.45 -2.96 16.19
N PRO A 34 29.59 -4.21 16.70
CA PRO A 34 28.49 -4.96 17.30
C PRO A 34 27.81 -4.25 18.48
N ASP A 35 28.59 -3.52 19.27
CA ASP A 35 28.13 -2.64 20.35
C ASP A 35 27.16 -1.57 19.85
N LEU A 36 27.51 -0.89 18.74
CA LEU A 36 26.63 0.11 18.14
C LEU A 36 25.41 -0.51 17.45
N GLN A 37 25.56 -1.68 16.84
CA GLN A 37 24.43 -2.41 16.26
C GLN A 37 23.41 -2.79 17.33
N GLN A 38 23.90 -3.25 18.50
CA GLN A 38 23.06 -3.55 19.65
C GLN A 38 22.43 -2.28 20.24
N SER A 39 23.18 -1.18 20.30
CA SER A 39 22.65 0.12 20.71
C SER A 39 21.51 0.59 19.80
N ALA A 40 21.67 0.49 18.48
CA ALA A 40 20.64 0.85 17.51
C ALA A 40 19.35 0.01 17.68
N ARG A 41 19.52 -1.28 17.96
CA ARG A 41 18.41 -2.19 18.25
C ARG A 41 17.66 -1.79 19.53
N TYR A 42 18.37 -1.50 20.62
CA TYR A 42 17.72 -1.06 21.85
C TYR A 42 17.09 0.33 21.73
N ALA A 43 17.72 1.24 20.98
CA ALA A 43 17.13 2.52 20.63
C ALA A 43 15.80 2.37 19.89
N THR A 44 15.71 1.41 18.95
CA THR A 44 14.45 1.10 18.25
C THR A 44 13.33 0.71 19.24
N PHE A 45 13.64 -0.15 20.22
CA PHE A 45 12.66 -0.56 21.24
C PHE A 45 12.28 0.57 22.20
N ALA A 46 13.26 1.35 22.66
CA ALA A 46 13.03 2.47 23.56
C ALA A 46 12.22 3.59 22.87
N MET A 47 12.48 3.87 21.59
CA MET A 47 11.68 4.79 20.77
C MET A 47 10.23 4.30 20.65
N PHE A 48 10.02 3.01 20.37
CA PHE A 48 8.66 2.43 20.33
C PHE A 48 7.94 2.57 21.68
N GLY A 49 8.60 2.22 22.79
CA GLY A 49 8.04 2.37 24.13
C GLY A 49 7.64 3.81 24.46
N ALA A 50 8.50 4.78 24.14
CA ALA A 50 8.21 6.19 24.34
C ALA A 50 7.02 6.69 23.49
N LEU A 51 6.93 6.26 22.23
CA LEU A 51 5.79 6.59 21.36
C LEU A 51 4.48 5.97 21.85
N VAL A 52 4.50 4.74 22.37
CA VAL A 52 3.33 4.11 23.00
C VAL A 52 2.86 4.91 24.21
N VAL A 53 3.78 5.37 25.07
CA VAL A 53 3.43 6.24 26.21
C VAL A 53 2.81 7.56 25.73
N ALA A 54 3.31 8.15 24.64
CA ALA A 54 2.71 9.33 24.03
C ALA A 54 1.29 9.04 23.52
N VAL A 55 1.06 7.97 22.75
CA VAL A 55 -0.28 7.58 22.28
C VAL A 55 -1.24 7.38 23.45
N ILE A 56 -0.85 6.59 24.46
CA ILE A 56 -1.68 6.36 25.66
C ILE A 56 -2.00 7.68 26.36
N SER A 57 -1.03 8.60 26.46
CA SER A 57 -1.26 9.91 27.08
C SER A 57 -2.29 10.77 26.33
N LEU A 58 -2.27 10.73 24.99
CA LEU A 58 -3.24 11.44 24.16
C LEU A 58 -4.63 10.78 24.22
N GLU A 59 -4.69 9.45 24.15
CA GLU A 59 -5.93 8.68 24.29
C GLU A 59 -6.61 8.93 25.64
N ILE A 60 -5.84 8.96 26.74
CA ILE A 60 -6.40 9.34 28.04
C ILE A 60 -6.99 10.76 28.00
N GLY A 61 -6.36 11.69 27.27
CA GLY A 61 -6.91 13.03 27.05
C GLY A 61 -8.23 13.00 26.25
N ILE A 62 -8.27 12.24 25.16
CA ILE A 62 -9.46 12.03 24.32
C ILE A 62 -10.62 11.46 25.13
N PHE A 63 -10.40 10.33 25.82
CA PHE A 63 -11.44 9.64 26.59
C PHE A 63 -11.90 10.37 27.85
N ARG A 64 -11.08 11.29 28.38
CA ARG A 64 -11.45 12.16 29.50
C ARG A 64 -12.01 13.50 29.05
N HIS A 65 -12.11 13.75 27.74
CA HIS A 65 -12.51 15.04 27.19
C HIS A 65 -11.67 16.18 27.79
N ASP A 66 -10.34 16.00 27.88
CA ASP A 66 -9.41 17.02 28.36
C ASP A 66 -9.26 18.13 27.31
N PHE A 67 -10.24 19.05 27.30
CA PHE A 67 -10.30 20.18 26.38
C PHE A 67 -9.21 21.22 26.62
N SER A 68 -8.32 21.03 27.61
CA SER A 68 -7.11 21.87 27.71
C SER A 68 -6.14 21.63 26.56
N LEU A 69 -6.23 20.46 25.91
CA LEU A 69 -5.48 20.14 24.68
C LEU A 69 -6.24 20.62 23.45
N GLU A 70 -5.55 21.38 22.60
CA GLU A 70 -6.12 21.90 21.35
C GLU A 70 -6.68 20.76 20.48
N TYR A 71 -5.92 19.68 20.33
CA TYR A 71 -6.34 18.53 19.52
C TYR A 71 -7.62 17.87 20.05
N VAL A 72 -7.74 17.70 21.36
CA VAL A 72 -8.92 17.08 21.98
C VAL A 72 -10.14 17.99 21.82
N ALA A 73 -9.97 19.30 22.05
CA ALA A 73 -11.03 20.29 21.84
C ALA A 73 -11.46 20.42 20.36
N ALA A 74 -10.56 20.18 19.40
CA ALA A 74 -10.86 20.29 17.98
C ALA A 74 -11.61 19.07 17.42
N TYR A 75 -11.37 17.85 17.92
CA TYR A 75 -11.85 16.60 17.31
C TYR A 75 -12.77 15.76 18.18
N THR A 76 -13.07 16.19 19.41
CA THR A 76 -13.99 15.50 20.32
C THR A 76 -15.01 16.48 20.89
N SER A 77 -16.08 15.94 21.46
CA SER A 77 -17.11 16.66 22.21
C SER A 77 -17.72 15.73 23.25
N ARG A 78 -18.38 16.26 24.28
CA ARG A 78 -19.01 15.45 25.35
C ARG A 78 -20.13 14.54 24.83
N ASN A 79 -20.77 14.91 23.72
CA ASN A 79 -21.83 14.12 23.10
C ASN A 79 -21.33 13.13 22.03
N LEU A 80 -20.01 13.06 21.78
CA LEU A 80 -19.46 12.13 20.79
C LEU A 80 -19.56 10.69 21.33
N PRO A 81 -20.21 9.76 20.61
CA PRO A 81 -20.30 8.37 21.06
C PRO A 81 -18.92 7.74 21.26
N THR A 82 -18.78 6.93 22.32
CA THR A 82 -17.50 6.30 22.70
C THR A 82 -16.87 5.47 21.59
N PHE A 83 -17.69 4.89 20.71
CA PHE A 83 -17.22 4.17 19.53
C PHE A 83 -16.32 5.04 18.63
N TYR A 84 -16.65 6.32 18.46
CA TYR A 84 -15.90 7.25 17.63
C TYR A 84 -14.73 7.92 18.36
N LEU A 85 -14.66 7.86 19.70
CA LEU A 85 -13.51 8.38 20.46
C LEU A 85 -12.21 7.67 20.08
N TRP A 86 -12.24 6.36 19.84
CA TRP A 86 -11.08 5.62 19.31
C TRP A 86 -10.58 6.17 17.96
N SER A 87 -11.51 6.62 17.11
CA SER A 87 -11.14 7.22 15.82
C SER A 87 -10.65 8.66 15.92
N ALA A 88 -10.89 9.35 17.03
CA ALA A 88 -10.38 10.70 17.24
C ALA A 88 -8.85 10.76 17.24
N LEU A 89 -8.15 9.66 17.60
CA LEU A 89 -6.69 9.57 17.53
C LEU A 89 -6.17 9.89 16.12
N TYR A 90 -6.88 9.48 15.06
CA TYR A 90 -6.44 9.68 13.67
C TYR A 90 -7.43 10.51 12.83
N ALA A 91 -8.42 11.13 13.47
CA ALA A 91 -9.36 12.06 12.82
C ALA A 91 -8.73 13.39 12.39
N GLY A 92 -7.60 13.76 13.01
CA GLY A 92 -6.90 15.00 12.75
C GLY A 92 -5.43 14.80 12.43
N GLN A 93 -4.80 15.91 12.01
CA GLN A 93 -3.43 15.88 11.53
C GLN A 93 -2.42 15.49 12.62
N LYS A 94 -2.54 16.06 13.83
CA LYS A 94 -1.55 15.90 14.92
C LYS A 94 -1.58 14.47 15.49
N GLY A 95 -2.77 13.97 15.83
CA GLY A 95 -2.94 12.62 16.33
C GLY A 95 -2.59 11.54 15.29
N SER A 96 -2.95 11.74 14.03
CA SER A 96 -2.57 10.79 12.97
C SER A 96 -1.06 10.73 12.71
N LEU A 97 -0.29 11.81 12.93
CA LEU A 97 1.18 11.75 12.87
C LEU A 97 1.75 10.92 14.02
N LEU A 98 1.17 11.05 15.21
CA LEU A 98 1.56 10.26 16.37
C LEU A 98 1.26 8.78 16.14
N PHE A 99 0.07 8.47 15.62
CA PHE A 99 -0.30 7.12 15.21
C PHE A 99 0.67 6.58 14.14
N TRP A 100 1.01 7.40 13.13
CA TRP A 100 1.93 7.02 12.06
C TRP A 100 3.31 6.63 12.60
N ALA A 101 3.92 7.49 13.43
CA ALA A 101 5.24 7.22 14.03
C ALA A 101 5.21 5.99 14.95
N THR A 102 4.13 5.80 15.70
CA THR A 102 3.96 4.65 16.60
C THR A 102 3.84 3.35 15.82
N VAL A 103 3.06 3.32 14.74
CA VAL A 103 2.95 2.14 13.87
C VAL A 103 4.28 1.83 13.17
N LEU A 104 5.02 2.85 12.70
CA LEU A 104 6.35 2.62 12.13
C LEU A 104 7.30 1.99 13.15
N SER A 105 7.36 2.55 14.36
CA SER A 105 8.25 2.05 15.42
C SER A 105 7.86 0.65 15.90
N LEU A 106 6.56 0.32 15.91
CA LEU A 106 6.08 -1.05 16.13
C LEU A 106 6.63 -2.01 15.08
N PHE A 107 6.46 -1.69 13.79
CA PHE A 107 6.97 -2.53 12.71
C PHE A 107 8.51 -2.64 12.75
N ALA A 108 9.21 -1.55 13.05
CA ALA A 108 10.66 -1.55 13.22
C ALA A 108 11.09 -2.48 14.37
N ALA A 109 10.43 -2.40 15.53
CA ALA A 109 10.67 -3.28 16.67
C ALA A 109 10.41 -4.76 16.32
N LEU A 110 9.28 -5.05 15.66
CA LEU A 110 8.95 -6.42 15.21
C LEU A 110 10.00 -6.97 14.24
N VAL A 111 10.49 -6.16 13.30
CA VAL A 111 11.57 -6.57 12.38
C VAL A 111 12.85 -6.92 13.14
N GLN A 112 13.23 -6.12 14.14
CA GLN A 112 14.41 -6.39 14.97
C GLN A 112 14.26 -7.65 15.84
N LEU A 113 13.04 -8.08 16.17
CA LEU A 113 12.76 -9.29 16.93
C LEU A 113 12.66 -10.54 16.05
N MET A 114 11.94 -10.44 14.93
CA MET A 114 11.49 -11.59 14.15
C MET A 114 12.42 -11.98 13.00
N THR A 115 13.40 -11.12 12.66
CA THR A 115 14.32 -11.40 11.55
C THR A 115 15.28 -12.53 11.91
N SER A 116 15.35 -13.53 11.03
CA SER A 116 16.21 -14.71 11.19
C SER A 116 17.70 -14.34 11.32
N GLY A 117 18.45 -15.16 12.06
CA GLY A 117 19.90 -15.01 12.25
C GLY A 117 20.69 -14.77 10.96
N ARG A 118 20.33 -15.48 9.88
CA ARG A 118 21.00 -15.34 8.56
C ARG A 118 20.89 -13.96 7.93
N HIS A 119 19.86 -13.18 8.31
CA HIS A 119 19.55 -11.86 7.74
C HIS A 119 19.95 -10.72 8.68
N ARG A 120 20.65 -11.01 9.79
CA ARG A 120 21.03 -10.00 10.79
C ARG A 120 21.98 -8.94 10.25
N VAL A 121 22.72 -9.23 9.18
CA VAL A 121 23.64 -8.28 8.56
C VAL A 121 22.95 -7.02 8.05
N TYR A 122 21.65 -7.09 7.73
CA TYR A 122 20.87 -5.94 7.27
C TYR A 122 20.28 -5.11 8.43
N LEU A 123 20.11 -5.71 9.62
CA LEU A 123 19.35 -5.12 10.73
C LEU A 123 19.89 -3.78 11.25
N PRO A 124 21.21 -3.51 11.31
CA PRO A 124 21.72 -2.21 11.73
C PRO A 124 21.25 -1.08 10.81
N TYR A 125 21.30 -1.30 9.49
CA TYR A 125 20.83 -0.34 8.50
C TYR A 125 19.30 -0.24 8.48
N VAL A 126 18.60 -1.35 8.71
CA VAL A 126 17.14 -1.33 8.85
C VAL A 126 16.71 -0.50 10.07
N ALA A 127 17.37 -0.68 11.22
CA ALA A 127 17.17 0.18 12.39
C ALA A 127 17.49 1.64 12.05
N ALA A 128 18.61 1.88 11.35
CA ALA A 128 19.04 3.23 10.99
C ALA A 128 17.97 3.97 10.17
N VAL A 129 17.49 3.35 9.10
CA VAL A 129 16.49 3.93 8.20
C VAL A 129 15.15 4.12 8.91
N THR A 130 14.66 3.09 9.62
CA THR A 130 13.35 3.20 10.31
C THR A 130 13.38 4.24 11.43
N CYS A 131 14.46 4.34 12.19
CA CYS A 131 14.65 5.38 13.21
C CYS A 131 14.80 6.77 12.58
N ALA A 132 15.50 6.91 11.45
CA ALA A 132 15.63 8.20 10.76
C ALA A 132 14.27 8.70 10.24
N VAL A 133 13.48 7.81 9.64
CA VAL A 133 12.13 8.14 9.17
C VAL A 133 11.21 8.48 10.36
N ALA A 134 11.24 7.68 11.44
CA ALA A 134 10.45 7.97 12.63
C ALA A 134 10.86 9.30 13.28
N ALA A 135 12.15 9.60 13.39
CA ALA A 135 12.66 10.86 13.93
C ALA A 135 12.20 12.06 13.12
N PHE A 136 12.08 11.95 11.79
CA PHE A 136 11.48 12.98 10.95
C PHE A 136 10.00 13.22 11.29
N PHE A 137 9.17 12.16 11.43
CA PHE A 137 7.77 12.34 11.82
C PHE A 137 7.63 12.95 13.21
N ILE A 138 8.51 12.55 14.14
CA ILE A 138 8.53 13.11 15.49
C ILE A 138 8.95 14.59 15.47
N SER A 139 9.93 14.97 14.64
CA SER A 139 10.33 16.38 14.51
C SER A 139 9.19 17.24 13.98
N VAL A 140 8.43 16.75 12.99
CA VAL A 140 7.23 17.45 12.51
C VAL A 140 6.23 17.66 13.65
N MET A 141 6.00 16.65 14.49
CA MET A 141 5.12 16.82 15.66
C MET A 141 5.68 17.83 16.67
N LEU A 142 6.97 17.77 16.98
CA LEU A 142 7.59 18.66 17.97
C LEU A 142 7.58 20.13 17.53
N PHE A 143 7.81 20.39 16.24
CA PHE A 143 8.05 21.75 15.74
C PHE A 143 6.89 22.37 14.94
N ALA A 144 5.96 21.57 14.42
CA ALA A 144 4.90 22.08 13.54
C ALA A 144 3.49 21.57 13.86
N ALA A 145 3.33 20.41 14.49
CA ALA A 145 2.03 19.77 14.71
C ALA A 145 1.97 19.02 16.04
N ASN A 146 2.17 19.74 17.15
CA ASN A 146 2.27 19.13 18.49
C ASN A 146 0.91 18.65 19.00
N PRO A 147 0.68 17.33 19.17
CA PRO A 147 -0.60 16.80 19.66
C PRO A 147 -0.90 17.15 21.13
N PHE A 148 0.10 17.61 21.88
CA PHE A 148 -0.03 18.02 23.28
C PHE A 148 -0.04 19.55 23.45
N GLU A 149 -0.25 20.30 22.36
CA GLU A 149 -0.42 21.74 22.41
C GLU A 149 -1.63 22.10 23.27
N ARG A 150 -1.41 23.05 24.20
CA ARG A 150 -2.43 23.50 25.14
C ARG A 150 -3.08 24.78 24.65
N LEU A 151 -4.38 24.89 24.89
CA LEU A 151 -5.12 26.12 24.67
C LEU A 151 -4.86 27.12 25.80
N ALA A 152 -4.89 28.42 25.46
CA ALA A 152 -4.79 29.50 26.44
C ALA A 152 -6.02 29.56 27.36
N PHE A 153 -7.20 29.15 26.86
CA PHE A 153 -8.41 28.98 27.65
C PHE A 153 -8.98 27.57 27.40
N VAL A 154 -9.56 26.96 28.43
CA VAL A 154 -10.18 25.63 28.32
C VAL A 154 -11.66 25.82 27.98
N PRO A 155 -12.13 25.42 26.79
CA PRO A 155 -13.54 25.51 26.46
C PRO A 155 -14.37 24.51 27.27
N LEU A 156 -15.64 24.83 27.49
CA LEU A 156 -16.57 23.97 28.25
C LEU A 156 -16.85 22.64 27.53
N ASP A 157 -16.87 22.68 26.20
CA ASP A 157 -17.01 21.52 25.32
C ASP A 157 -16.11 21.69 24.08
N GLY A 158 -15.80 20.58 23.42
CA GLY A 158 -15.07 20.57 22.16
C GLY A 158 -15.99 20.73 20.95
N ARG A 159 -15.39 20.97 19.78
CA ARG A 159 -16.10 21.20 18.51
C ARG A 159 -16.75 19.93 17.97
N GLY A 160 -16.34 18.76 18.47
CA GLY A 160 -16.82 17.46 17.99
C GLY A 160 -16.12 17.00 16.71
N MET A 161 -16.27 15.71 16.42
CA MET A 161 -15.86 15.14 15.15
C MET A 161 -16.81 15.62 14.04
N ASN A 162 -16.29 15.87 12.84
CA ASN A 162 -17.11 16.15 11.66
C ASN A 162 -18.22 15.07 11.54
N PRO A 163 -19.51 15.44 11.49
CA PRO A 163 -20.61 14.48 11.39
C PRO A 163 -20.48 13.47 10.25
N GLN A 164 -19.89 13.85 9.11
CA GLN A 164 -19.63 12.92 7.98
C GLN A 164 -18.62 11.82 8.32
N LEU A 165 -17.77 12.03 9.34
CA LEU A 165 -16.81 11.04 9.82
C LEU A 165 -17.41 10.13 10.90
N GLN A 166 -18.63 10.38 11.37
CA GLN A 166 -19.32 9.52 12.34
C GLN A 166 -19.97 8.32 11.65
N ASN A 167 -19.13 7.55 10.95
CA ASN A 167 -19.47 6.34 10.22
C ASN A 167 -18.52 5.20 10.66
N PRO A 168 -18.96 3.93 10.78
CA PRO A 168 -18.05 2.82 11.08
C PRO A 168 -16.84 2.73 10.14
N GLY A 169 -16.96 3.21 8.90
CA GLY A 169 -15.84 3.37 7.97
C GLY A 169 -14.67 4.13 8.59
N MET A 170 -14.92 5.25 9.27
CA MET A 170 -13.89 6.06 9.92
C MET A 170 -13.10 5.27 10.98
N VAL A 171 -13.71 4.32 11.68
CA VAL A 171 -13.03 3.52 12.72
C VAL A 171 -12.15 2.43 12.11
N PHE A 172 -12.56 1.84 10.98
CA PHE A 172 -11.88 0.67 10.42
C PHE A 172 -10.94 1.01 9.25
N HIS A 173 -11.32 1.94 8.38
CA HIS A 173 -10.60 2.23 7.16
C HIS A 173 -9.22 2.87 7.40
N PRO A 174 -9.09 4.02 8.11
CA PRO A 174 -7.80 4.68 8.30
C PRO A 174 -6.76 3.77 8.97
N PRO A 175 -7.05 3.00 10.05
CA PRO A 175 -6.07 2.09 10.61
C PRO A 175 -5.54 1.06 9.61
N MET A 176 -6.40 0.50 8.76
CA MET A 176 -5.98 -0.49 7.75
C MET A 176 -5.10 0.17 6.68
N LEU A 177 -5.47 1.36 6.21
CA LEU A 177 -4.60 2.14 5.31
C LEU A 177 -3.27 2.45 5.97
N TYR A 178 -3.25 3.03 7.17
CA TYR A 178 -2.02 3.38 7.88
C TYR A 178 -1.12 2.16 8.09
N LEU A 179 -1.66 1.03 8.56
CA LEU A 179 -0.89 -0.20 8.74
C LEU A 179 -0.18 -0.62 7.45
N GLY A 180 -0.89 -0.60 6.31
CA GLY A 180 -0.31 -1.00 5.04
C GLY A 180 0.64 0.03 4.44
N TYR A 181 0.31 1.31 4.54
CA TYR A 181 1.06 2.44 3.98
C TYR A 181 2.40 2.63 4.70
N ILE A 182 2.38 2.57 6.03
CA ILE A 182 3.54 2.77 6.89
C ILE A 182 4.50 1.58 6.79
N SER A 183 3.96 0.35 6.76
CA SER A 183 4.79 -0.85 6.76
C SER A 183 5.62 -1.02 5.49
N ILE A 184 5.34 -0.27 4.40
CA ILE A 184 6.21 -0.20 3.20
C ILE A 184 7.62 0.30 3.56
N THR A 185 7.75 1.07 4.64
CA THR A 185 9.06 1.51 5.16
C THR A 185 9.98 0.33 5.48
N ILE A 186 9.44 -0.84 5.84
CA ILE A 186 10.24 -2.03 6.14
C ILE A 186 10.94 -2.61 4.90
N PRO A 187 10.24 -3.02 3.82
CA PRO A 187 10.92 -3.49 2.61
C PRO A 187 11.84 -2.41 2.02
N PHE A 188 11.48 -1.12 2.11
CA PHE A 188 12.37 -0.02 1.75
C PHE A 188 13.66 0.00 2.58
N ALA A 189 13.56 -0.11 3.91
CA ALA A 189 14.72 -0.12 4.80
C ALA A 189 15.65 -1.31 4.49
N PHE A 190 15.12 -2.48 4.13
CA PHE A 190 15.92 -3.61 3.66
C PHE A 190 16.56 -3.36 2.29
N ALA A 191 15.86 -2.71 1.35
CA ALA A 191 16.41 -2.34 0.05
C ALA A 191 17.61 -1.38 0.21
N ILE A 192 17.47 -0.35 1.06
CA ILE A 192 18.55 0.56 1.41
C ILE A 192 19.67 -0.17 2.16
N ALA A 193 19.35 -1.06 3.10
CA ALA A 193 20.33 -1.88 3.79
C ALA A 193 21.17 -2.73 2.83
N ALA A 194 20.54 -3.39 1.87
CA ALA A 194 21.22 -4.22 0.87
C ALA A 194 22.16 -3.38 -0.04
N LEU A 195 21.73 -2.17 -0.42
CA LEU A 195 22.54 -1.22 -1.17
C LEU A 195 23.74 -0.67 -0.39
N LEU A 196 23.55 -0.35 0.89
CA LEU A 196 24.61 0.15 1.78
C LEU A 196 25.62 -0.94 2.13
N SER A 197 25.13 -2.14 2.45
CA SER A 197 25.98 -3.29 2.76
C SER A 197 26.62 -3.92 1.53
N LYS A 198 26.20 -3.50 0.31
CA LYS A 198 26.60 -4.09 -0.98
C LYS A 198 26.32 -5.61 -1.05
N ARG A 199 25.33 -6.10 -0.31
CA ARG A 199 24.90 -7.53 -0.29
C ARG A 199 23.58 -7.64 -1.04
N LEU A 200 23.68 -7.78 -2.35
CA LEU A 200 22.57 -7.68 -3.31
C LEU A 200 22.19 -9.03 -3.93
N ASP A 201 22.54 -10.12 -3.27
CA ASP A 201 22.13 -11.49 -3.59
C ASP A 201 20.62 -11.71 -3.37
N SER A 202 20.07 -12.86 -3.75
CA SER A 202 18.62 -13.08 -3.65
C SER A 202 18.11 -13.32 -2.21
N ASP A 203 19.01 -13.42 -1.22
CA ASP A 203 18.65 -13.79 0.15
C ASP A 203 17.84 -12.71 0.88
N TRP A 204 18.15 -11.42 0.66
CA TRP A 204 17.37 -10.33 1.26
C TRP A 204 15.92 -10.30 0.75
N LEU A 205 15.66 -10.78 -0.48
CA LEU A 205 14.32 -10.88 -1.04
C LEU A 205 13.40 -11.78 -0.20
N VAL A 206 13.96 -12.86 0.35
CA VAL A 206 13.23 -13.76 1.22
C VAL A 206 12.86 -13.07 2.54
N ALA A 207 13.73 -12.19 3.04
CA ALA A 207 13.48 -11.41 4.26
C ALA A 207 12.35 -10.41 4.05
N ILE A 208 12.33 -9.70 2.92
CA ILE A 208 11.35 -8.64 2.68
C ILE A 208 9.98 -9.13 2.24
N ARG A 209 9.89 -10.30 1.59
CA ARG A 209 8.64 -10.77 0.99
C ARG A 209 7.47 -10.84 1.98
N LYS A 210 7.72 -11.28 3.22
CA LYS A 210 6.70 -11.32 4.26
C LYS A 210 6.19 -9.92 4.58
N TRP A 211 7.09 -8.96 4.74
CA TRP A 211 6.77 -7.57 5.03
C TRP A 211 6.04 -6.90 3.86
N THR A 212 6.46 -7.15 2.61
CA THR A 212 5.73 -6.67 1.44
C THR A 212 4.31 -7.21 1.40
N LEU A 213 4.10 -8.51 1.69
CA LEU A 213 2.75 -9.10 1.73
C LEU A 213 1.90 -8.51 2.86
N VAL A 214 2.49 -8.21 4.02
CA VAL A 214 1.81 -7.52 5.12
C VAL A 214 1.36 -6.13 4.68
N SER A 215 2.25 -5.32 4.08
CA SER A 215 1.92 -4.00 3.55
C SER A 215 0.81 -4.06 2.50
N TRP A 216 0.96 -5.00 1.55
CA TRP A 216 0.00 -5.19 0.46
C TRP A 216 -1.37 -5.66 0.98
N LEU A 217 -1.41 -6.54 1.99
CA LEU A 217 -2.66 -7.01 2.59
C LEU A 217 -3.42 -5.87 3.25
N PHE A 218 -2.77 -5.13 4.15
CA PHE A 218 -3.42 -4.03 4.87
C PHE A 218 -3.85 -2.91 3.92
N LEU A 219 -3.05 -2.59 2.90
CA LEU A 219 -3.49 -1.65 1.86
C LEU A 219 -4.68 -2.18 1.07
N SER A 220 -4.71 -3.47 0.72
CA SER A 220 -5.86 -4.06 0.04
C SER A 220 -7.14 -3.95 0.89
N ILE A 221 -7.05 -4.25 2.18
CA ILE A 221 -8.17 -4.12 3.12
C ILE A 221 -8.60 -2.66 3.25
N GLY A 222 -7.64 -1.75 3.45
CA GLY A 222 -7.91 -0.32 3.54
C GLY A 222 -8.62 0.21 2.30
N LEU A 223 -8.11 -0.09 1.11
CA LEU A 223 -8.73 0.29 -0.17
C LEU A 223 -10.16 -0.27 -0.31
N LEU A 224 -10.38 -1.55 0.04
CA LEU A 224 -11.72 -2.17 -0.03
C LEU A 224 -12.72 -1.53 0.92
N ILE A 225 -12.34 -1.31 2.18
CA ILE A 225 -13.21 -0.65 3.17
C ILE A 225 -13.44 0.80 2.78
N GLY A 226 -12.43 1.48 2.21
CA GLY A 226 -12.55 2.84 1.70
C GLY A 226 -13.59 2.93 0.58
N MET A 227 -13.51 2.04 -0.41
CA MET A 227 -14.50 1.97 -1.48
C MET A 227 -15.92 1.73 -0.97
N TRP A 228 -16.07 0.85 0.03
CA TRP A 228 -17.35 0.62 0.68
C TRP A 228 -17.87 1.87 1.41
N TRP A 229 -17.02 2.54 2.19
CA TRP A 229 -17.39 3.74 2.93
C TRP A 229 -17.78 4.87 1.98
N ALA A 230 -16.98 5.15 0.95
CA ALA A 230 -17.29 6.16 -0.05
C ALA A 230 -18.61 5.86 -0.79
N TYR A 231 -18.90 4.58 -1.05
CA TYR A 231 -20.16 4.17 -1.69
C TYR A 231 -21.40 4.47 -0.84
N VAL A 232 -21.32 4.35 0.49
CA VAL A 232 -22.46 4.59 1.39
C VAL A 232 -22.57 6.06 1.84
N GLU A 233 -21.49 6.83 1.75
CA GLU A 233 -21.46 8.21 2.20
C GLU A 233 -22.02 9.17 1.13
N LEU A 234 -23.03 9.95 1.52
CA LEU A 234 -23.72 10.83 0.58
C LEU A 234 -22.83 12.02 0.19
N GLY A 235 -22.69 12.24 -1.12
CA GLY A 235 -21.92 13.36 -1.67
C GLY A 235 -20.45 13.05 -1.99
N TRP A 236 -19.98 11.82 -1.75
CA TRP A 236 -18.57 11.43 -2.02
C TRP A 236 -18.34 10.88 -3.44
N GLY A 237 -19.37 10.92 -4.30
CA GLY A 237 -19.21 10.61 -5.73
C GLY A 237 -19.20 9.12 -6.09
N GLY A 238 -19.57 8.24 -5.15
CA GLY A 238 -19.69 6.80 -5.36
C GLY A 238 -18.56 6.02 -4.69
N TYR A 239 -18.21 4.85 -5.23
CA TYR A 239 -17.27 3.94 -4.58
C TYR A 239 -15.79 4.36 -4.68
N TRP A 240 -15.43 5.36 -5.49
CA TRP A 240 -14.03 5.76 -5.70
C TRP A 240 -13.90 7.23 -6.13
N ALA A 241 -14.67 7.63 -7.15
CA ALA A 241 -14.66 9.00 -7.71
C ALA A 241 -13.28 9.56 -8.13
N TRP A 242 -12.20 8.76 -8.05
CA TRP A 242 -10.81 9.15 -8.29
C TRP A 242 -10.32 10.28 -7.38
N ASP A 243 -10.74 10.29 -6.10
CA ASP A 243 -10.24 11.24 -5.11
C ASP A 243 -8.70 11.19 -5.03
N PRO A 244 -8.01 12.35 -5.00
CA PRO A 244 -6.54 12.41 -4.99
C PRO A 244 -5.85 11.65 -3.86
N VAL A 245 -6.48 11.56 -2.68
CA VAL A 245 -5.91 10.85 -1.53
C VAL A 245 -6.11 9.35 -1.67
N GLU A 246 -7.28 8.91 -2.13
CA GLU A 246 -7.53 7.51 -2.48
C GLU A 246 -6.58 7.03 -3.61
N ASN A 247 -6.40 7.87 -4.64
CA ASN A 247 -5.42 7.63 -5.70
C ASN A 247 -4.02 7.47 -5.13
N ALA A 248 -3.61 8.33 -4.19
CA ALA A 248 -2.30 8.24 -3.57
C ALA A 248 -2.10 6.93 -2.78
N ALA A 249 -3.16 6.36 -2.20
CA ALA A 249 -3.13 5.02 -1.58
C ALA A 249 -3.03 3.88 -2.61
N LEU A 250 -3.67 4.03 -3.78
CA LEU A 250 -3.64 3.04 -4.86
C LEU A 250 -2.25 2.93 -5.52
N LEU A 251 -1.53 4.03 -5.66
CA LEU A 251 -0.21 4.08 -6.30
C LEU A 251 0.81 3.09 -5.73
N PRO A 252 1.15 3.10 -4.43
CA PRO A 252 2.09 2.12 -3.88
C PRO A 252 1.53 0.69 -3.91
N TRP A 253 0.21 0.51 -3.85
CA TRP A 253 -0.40 -0.82 -3.98
C TRP A 253 -0.15 -1.43 -5.36
N LEU A 254 -0.28 -0.64 -6.44
CA LEU A 254 0.02 -1.08 -7.82
C LEU A 254 1.51 -1.42 -7.98
N VAL A 255 2.40 -0.56 -7.49
CA VAL A 255 3.85 -0.76 -7.58
C VAL A 255 4.32 -1.96 -6.75
N MET A 256 3.77 -2.17 -5.55
CA MET A 256 4.04 -3.37 -4.76
C MET A 256 3.48 -4.63 -5.41
N THR A 257 2.32 -4.56 -6.06
CA THR A 257 1.76 -5.68 -6.83
C THR A 257 2.69 -6.06 -7.98
N ALA A 258 3.26 -5.06 -8.68
CA ALA A 258 4.26 -5.28 -9.72
C ALA A 258 5.48 -6.01 -9.13
N PHE A 259 5.98 -5.55 -7.98
CA PHE A 259 7.12 -6.14 -7.29
C PHE A 259 6.86 -7.58 -6.84
N LEU A 260 5.70 -7.88 -6.26
CA LEU A 260 5.33 -9.24 -5.83
C LEU A 260 5.32 -10.25 -6.98
N HIS A 261 5.07 -9.78 -8.20
CA HIS A 261 5.13 -10.58 -9.42
C HIS A 261 6.56 -10.71 -9.95
N SER A 262 7.31 -9.61 -10.05
CA SER A 262 8.66 -9.58 -10.61
C SER A 262 9.72 -10.19 -9.69
N VAL A 263 9.52 -10.20 -8.37
CA VAL A 263 10.41 -10.90 -7.42
C VAL A 263 10.44 -12.40 -7.66
N MET A 264 9.34 -12.98 -8.18
CA MET A 264 9.30 -14.40 -8.57
C MET A 264 10.26 -14.70 -9.71
N VAL A 265 10.43 -13.76 -10.64
CA VAL A 265 11.33 -13.90 -11.79
C VAL A 265 12.78 -13.75 -11.33
N GLN A 266 13.07 -12.81 -10.43
CA GLN A 266 14.40 -12.65 -9.87
C GLN A 266 14.87 -13.90 -9.12
N GLU A 267 14.04 -14.44 -8.22
CA GLU A 267 14.42 -15.64 -7.45
C GLU A 267 14.60 -16.90 -8.32
N LYS A 268 13.89 -17.00 -9.44
CA LYS A 268 13.93 -18.20 -10.31
C LYS A 268 14.93 -18.11 -11.46
N ARG A 269 15.25 -16.90 -11.92
CA ARG A 269 16.00 -16.67 -13.16
C ARG A 269 17.14 -15.66 -13.00
N GLY A 270 17.31 -15.04 -11.83
CA GLY A 270 18.36 -14.04 -11.60
C GLY A 270 18.16 -12.72 -12.37
N MET A 271 16.96 -12.49 -12.92
CA MET A 271 16.63 -11.31 -13.73
C MET A 271 15.99 -10.19 -12.88
N LEU A 272 15.81 -9.00 -13.47
CA LEU A 272 15.01 -7.90 -12.90
C LEU A 272 15.51 -7.34 -11.55
N LYS A 273 16.78 -7.56 -11.16
CA LYS A 273 17.37 -7.01 -9.92
C LYS A 273 17.20 -5.50 -9.80
N LYS A 274 17.60 -4.76 -10.86
CA LYS A 274 17.43 -3.30 -11.00
C LYS A 274 15.98 -2.88 -10.83
N TRP A 275 15.09 -3.54 -11.57
CA TRP A 275 13.65 -3.26 -11.58
C TRP A 275 13.00 -3.45 -10.21
N ASN A 276 13.24 -4.58 -9.56
CA ASN A 276 12.65 -4.90 -8.26
C ASN A 276 13.08 -3.92 -7.17
N LEU A 277 14.33 -3.48 -7.19
CA LEU A 277 14.83 -2.50 -6.26
C LEU A 277 14.20 -1.11 -6.51
N ALA A 278 14.07 -0.71 -7.78
CA ALA A 278 13.38 0.52 -8.16
C ALA A 278 11.90 0.50 -7.75
N LEU A 279 11.21 -0.63 -7.88
CA LEU A 279 9.81 -0.77 -7.47
C LEU A 279 9.63 -0.60 -5.95
N ILE A 280 10.50 -1.18 -5.12
CA ILE A 280 10.40 -1.02 -3.66
C ILE A 280 10.67 0.44 -3.26
N ILE A 281 11.72 1.05 -3.81
CA ILE A 281 12.05 2.46 -3.56
C ILE A 281 10.90 3.35 -4.00
N GLY A 282 10.38 3.12 -5.21
CA GLY A 282 9.25 3.85 -5.77
C GLY A 282 7.98 3.70 -4.94
N ALA A 283 7.63 2.49 -4.51
CA ALA A 283 6.45 2.26 -3.66
C ALA A 283 6.55 3.04 -2.34
N TRP A 284 7.73 3.06 -1.71
CA TRP A 284 7.90 3.85 -0.48
C TRP A 284 7.86 5.36 -0.74
N LEU A 285 8.51 5.86 -1.80
CA LEU A 285 8.43 7.28 -2.16
C LEU A 285 7.00 7.70 -2.48
N LEU A 286 6.22 6.85 -3.17
CA LEU A 286 4.80 7.07 -3.43
C LEU A 286 3.98 7.09 -2.13
N SER A 287 4.36 6.29 -1.12
CA SER A 287 3.74 6.36 0.19
C SER A 287 4.00 7.72 0.89
N ILE A 288 5.25 8.20 0.89
CA ILE A 288 5.57 9.52 1.44
C ILE A 288 4.88 10.62 0.62
N PHE A 289 4.79 10.47 -0.70
CA PHE A 289 4.06 11.38 -1.57
C PHE A 289 2.58 11.49 -1.19
N GLY A 290 1.85 10.39 -0.96
CA GLY A 290 0.46 10.54 -0.48
C GLY A 290 0.35 11.08 0.94
N THR A 291 1.37 10.90 1.80
CA THR A 291 1.45 11.60 3.09
C THR A 291 1.59 13.12 2.90
N PHE A 292 2.34 13.54 1.87
CA PHE A 292 2.41 14.94 1.47
C PHE A 292 1.07 15.45 0.92
N ILE A 293 0.40 14.71 0.02
CA ILE A 293 -0.89 15.12 -0.55
C ILE A 293 -1.96 15.29 0.54
N THR A 294 -2.07 14.32 1.44
CA THR A 294 -3.05 14.34 2.55
C THR A 294 -2.85 15.52 3.52
N ARG A 295 -1.63 16.05 3.66
CA ARG A 295 -1.27 17.03 4.70
C ARG A 295 -0.92 18.43 4.18
N SER A 296 -0.80 18.59 2.86
CA SER A 296 -0.38 19.85 2.26
C SER A 296 -1.54 20.76 1.89
N GLY A 297 -2.74 20.22 1.67
CA GLY A 297 -3.89 20.98 1.18
C GLY A 297 -3.69 21.61 -0.21
N VAL A 298 -2.67 21.14 -0.95
CA VAL A 298 -2.32 21.63 -2.30
C VAL A 298 -3.34 21.16 -3.34
N ILE A 299 -3.91 19.97 -3.13
CA ILE A 299 -5.03 19.43 -3.91
C ILE A 299 -6.28 19.36 -3.03
N ALA A 300 -7.44 19.72 -3.60
CA ALA A 300 -8.72 19.50 -2.97
C ALA A 300 -9.02 17.99 -2.89
N SER A 301 -9.38 17.52 -1.70
CA SER A 301 -9.77 16.13 -1.44
C SER A 301 -10.66 16.11 -0.21
N VAL A 302 -11.60 15.17 -0.15
CA VAL A 302 -12.43 14.97 1.06
C VAL A 302 -11.62 14.42 2.23
N HIS A 303 -10.45 13.85 1.95
CA HIS A 303 -9.54 13.25 2.92
C HIS A 303 -8.36 14.15 3.28
N SER A 304 -8.22 15.33 2.66
CA SER A 304 -7.11 16.23 3.00
C SER A 304 -7.36 16.93 4.33
N PHE A 305 -6.32 16.98 5.15
CA PHE A 305 -6.31 17.84 6.32
C PHE A 305 -6.22 19.30 5.87
N THR A 306 -6.77 20.23 6.66
CA THR A 306 -6.74 21.68 6.40
C THR A 306 -5.33 22.16 6.01
N GLN A 307 -5.23 23.19 5.17
CA GLN A 307 -3.94 23.75 4.75
C GLN A 307 -3.04 24.02 5.96
N SER A 308 -1.85 23.42 5.97
CA SER A 308 -0.90 23.54 7.07
C SER A 308 0.54 23.64 6.57
N SER A 309 1.40 24.29 7.35
CA SER A 309 2.83 24.42 7.07
C SER A 309 3.55 23.05 7.03
N VAL A 310 2.93 22.00 7.58
CA VAL A 310 3.47 20.63 7.60
C VAL A 310 3.67 20.06 6.20
N GLY A 311 2.87 20.48 5.21
CA GLY A 311 3.06 20.06 3.82
C GLY A 311 4.49 20.28 3.31
N TYR A 312 5.12 21.41 3.67
CA TYR A 312 6.48 21.73 3.25
C TYR A 312 7.54 20.82 3.87
N PHE A 313 7.35 20.39 5.12
CA PHE A 313 8.25 19.41 5.76
C PHE A 313 8.25 18.10 4.99
N PHE A 314 7.07 17.61 4.60
CA PHE A 314 6.93 16.36 3.84
C PHE A 314 7.44 16.49 2.41
N LEU A 315 7.25 17.65 1.76
CA LEU A 315 7.83 17.90 0.44
C LEU A 315 9.36 17.88 0.48
N ALA A 316 9.97 18.60 1.43
CA ALA A 316 11.41 18.62 1.59
C ALA A 316 11.96 17.23 1.91
N PHE A 317 11.31 16.51 2.83
CA PHE A 317 11.68 15.13 3.15
C PHE A 317 11.57 14.19 1.95
N LEU A 318 10.49 14.29 1.16
CA LEU A 318 10.30 13.50 -0.06
C LEU A 318 11.43 13.76 -1.07
N VAL A 319 11.77 15.03 -1.34
CA VAL A 319 12.83 15.40 -2.28
C VAL A 319 14.19 14.88 -1.81
N VAL A 320 14.54 15.08 -0.54
CA VAL A 320 15.81 14.59 0.02
C VAL A 320 15.87 13.07 0.00
N ALA A 321 14.81 12.38 0.43
CA ALA A 321 14.77 10.94 0.46
C ALA A 321 14.81 10.33 -0.95
N ALA A 322 14.15 10.96 -1.93
CA ALA A 322 14.23 10.57 -3.34
C ALA A 322 15.65 10.75 -3.88
N ALA A 323 16.27 11.91 -3.66
CA ALA A 323 17.63 12.20 -4.13
C ALA A 323 18.65 11.21 -3.54
N LEU A 324 18.60 10.96 -2.23
CA LEU A 324 19.48 9.99 -1.56
C LEU A 324 19.25 8.56 -2.05
N SER A 325 17.99 8.15 -2.22
CA SER A 325 17.65 6.80 -2.69
C SER A 325 18.10 6.60 -4.14
N VAL A 326 17.90 7.59 -5.01
CA VAL A 326 18.32 7.55 -6.42
C VAL A 326 19.84 7.56 -6.51
N TRP A 327 20.53 8.44 -5.77
CA TRP A 327 21.99 8.46 -5.72
C TRP A 327 22.56 7.11 -5.28
N LEU A 328 22.02 6.54 -4.20
CA LEU A 328 22.47 5.24 -3.70
C LEU A 328 22.15 4.12 -4.70
N TYR A 329 20.97 4.12 -5.30
CA TYR A 329 20.57 3.15 -6.33
C TYR A 329 21.49 3.21 -7.55
N VAL A 330 21.71 4.40 -8.11
CA VAL A 330 22.56 4.63 -9.30
C VAL A 330 24.00 4.24 -9.02
N SER A 331 24.55 4.62 -7.86
CA SER A 331 25.93 4.29 -7.46
C SER A 331 26.17 2.79 -7.21
N ARG A 332 25.13 1.96 -7.24
CA ARG A 332 25.20 0.50 -7.06
C ARG A 332 24.67 -0.26 -8.29
N LEU A 333 24.32 0.42 -9.38
CA LEU A 333 23.88 -0.23 -10.62
C LEU A 333 24.82 -1.32 -11.16
N PRO A 334 26.17 -1.17 -11.09
CA PRO A 334 27.09 -2.22 -11.53
C PRO A 334 26.99 -3.51 -10.71
N LEU A 335 26.49 -3.44 -9.47
CA LEU A 335 26.30 -4.61 -8.61
C LEU A 335 24.95 -5.31 -8.84
N LEU A 336 24.09 -4.74 -9.70
CA LEU A 336 22.72 -5.20 -9.95
C LEU A 336 22.59 -5.87 -11.33
N GLU A 337 23.66 -6.42 -11.86
CA GLU A 337 23.63 -7.13 -13.14
C GLU A 337 22.79 -8.40 -13.06
N ALA A 338 21.99 -8.60 -14.10
CA ALA A 338 21.11 -9.76 -14.22
C ALA A 338 21.93 -10.98 -14.63
N ASP A 339 21.62 -12.13 -14.02
CA ASP A 339 22.33 -13.38 -14.32
C ASP A 339 21.84 -14.02 -15.63
N ALA A 340 20.70 -13.55 -16.17
CA ALA A 340 20.08 -14.05 -17.39
C ALA A 340 19.34 -12.93 -18.16
N THR A 341 19.08 -13.18 -19.45
CA THR A 341 18.29 -12.32 -20.33
C THR A 341 16.98 -13.01 -20.75
N LEU A 342 16.07 -12.24 -21.34
CA LEU A 342 14.78 -12.76 -21.79
C LEU A 342 14.94 -13.61 -23.06
N GLU A 343 14.67 -14.91 -22.94
CA GLU A 343 14.89 -15.86 -24.04
C GLU A 343 13.79 -15.83 -25.13
N ALA A 344 12.54 -15.51 -24.78
CA ALA A 344 11.44 -15.43 -25.75
C ALA A 344 10.31 -14.50 -25.28
N MET A 345 9.66 -13.84 -26.24
CA MET A 345 8.50 -12.95 -26.00
C MET A 345 7.20 -13.70 -25.66
N VAL A 346 7.10 -14.97 -26.04
CA VAL A 346 5.98 -15.85 -25.66
C VAL A 346 6.45 -16.83 -24.59
N SER A 347 6.57 -16.30 -23.38
CA SER A 347 7.09 -16.99 -22.21
C SER A 347 6.43 -16.48 -20.94
N ARG A 348 6.51 -17.24 -19.85
CA ARG A 348 6.03 -16.78 -18.55
C ARG A 348 6.83 -15.57 -18.06
N GLU A 349 8.13 -15.52 -18.34
CA GLU A 349 8.98 -14.35 -18.07
C GLU A 349 8.46 -13.09 -18.75
N ALA A 350 8.15 -13.17 -20.05
CA ALA A 350 7.59 -12.05 -20.80
C ALA A 350 6.20 -11.64 -20.30
N SER A 351 5.36 -12.61 -19.90
CA SER A 351 4.07 -12.34 -19.28
C SER A 351 4.20 -11.56 -17.97
N PHE A 352 5.21 -11.87 -17.14
CA PHE A 352 5.48 -11.11 -15.91
C PHE A 352 5.95 -9.67 -16.21
N LEU A 353 6.77 -9.50 -17.24
CA LEU A 353 7.24 -8.18 -17.69
C LEU A 353 6.08 -7.32 -18.22
N PHE A 354 5.23 -7.88 -19.07
CA PHE A 354 4.05 -7.18 -19.61
C PHE A 354 3.05 -6.83 -18.50
N ASN A 355 2.81 -7.74 -17.55
CA ASN A 355 2.01 -7.45 -16.36
C ASN A 355 2.59 -6.29 -15.54
N ASN A 356 3.91 -6.26 -15.36
CA ASN A 356 4.58 -5.16 -14.69
C ASN A 356 4.41 -3.84 -15.44
N LEU A 357 4.55 -3.84 -16.77
CA LEU A 357 4.34 -2.66 -17.58
C LEU A 357 2.92 -2.11 -17.48
N LEU A 358 1.90 -2.99 -17.47
CA LEU A 358 0.51 -2.57 -17.25
C LEU A 358 0.31 -1.95 -15.86
N LEU A 359 0.79 -2.61 -14.81
CA LEU A 359 0.67 -2.09 -13.43
C LEU A 359 1.36 -0.73 -13.26
N ILE A 360 2.55 -0.56 -13.82
CA ILE A 360 3.28 0.71 -13.78
C ILE A 360 2.65 1.75 -14.72
N GLY A 361 2.09 1.34 -15.84
CA GLY A 361 1.32 2.21 -16.74
C GLY A 361 0.08 2.80 -16.04
N ILE A 362 -0.68 1.97 -15.31
CA ILE A 362 -1.81 2.42 -14.50
C ILE A 362 -1.32 3.31 -13.35
N ALA A 363 -0.24 2.94 -12.67
CA ALA A 363 0.31 3.79 -11.60
C ALA A 363 0.75 5.16 -12.16
N PHE A 364 1.38 5.19 -13.33
CA PHE A 364 1.81 6.42 -13.98
C PHE A 364 0.63 7.29 -14.40
N SER A 365 -0.42 6.73 -15.03
CA SER A 365 -1.61 7.49 -15.43
C SER A 365 -2.33 8.08 -14.21
N VAL A 366 -2.45 7.31 -13.12
CA VAL A 366 -3.07 7.78 -11.87
C VAL A 366 -2.23 8.88 -11.22
N LEU A 367 -0.90 8.71 -11.15
CA LEU A 367 0.00 9.72 -10.62
C LEU A 367 -0.06 11.00 -11.45
N TRP A 368 -0.04 10.86 -12.78
CA TRP A 368 -0.11 11.98 -13.70
C TRP A 368 -1.42 12.76 -13.54
N GLY A 369 -2.58 12.07 -13.57
CA GLY A 369 -3.87 12.70 -13.37
C GLY A 369 -3.99 13.39 -12.00
N THR A 370 -3.41 12.80 -10.96
CA THR A 370 -3.38 13.37 -9.61
C THR A 370 -2.48 14.61 -9.52
N LEU A 371 -1.32 14.60 -10.18
CA LEU A 371 -0.37 15.72 -10.17
C LEU A 371 -0.77 16.86 -11.10
N PHE A 372 -1.56 16.58 -12.14
CA PHE A 372 -1.84 17.55 -13.20
C PHE A 372 -2.40 18.88 -12.69
N PRO A 373 -3.36 18.94 -11.73
CA PRO A 373 -3.84 20.21 -11.19
C PRO A 373 -2.73 21.04 -10.51
N ILE A 374 -1.78 20.39 -9.82
CA ILE A 374 -0.63 21.06 -9.19
C ILE A 374 0.29 21.63 -10.26
N LEU A 375 0.62 20.82 -11.28
CA LEU A 375 1.53 21.21 -12.33
C LEU A 375 0.95 22.31 -13.22
N SER A 376 -0.35 22.24 -13.53
CA SER A 376 -1.01 23.26 -14.34
C SER A 376 -1.06 24.61 -13.62
N GLU A 377 -1.30 24.61 -12.31
CA GLU A 377 -1.24 25.82 -11.49
C GLU A 377 0.17 26.40 -11.46
N ALA A 378 1.19 25.57 -11.21
CA ALA A 378 2.57 26.01 -11.13
C ALA A 378 3.10 26.61 -12.44
N ILE A 379 2.65 26.10 -13.60
CA ILE A 379 3.15 26.53 -14.92
C ILE A 379 2.26 27.61 -15.55
N LYS A 380 0.93 27.46 -15.47
CA LYS A 380 -0.04 28.32 -16.18
C LYS A 380 -0.81 29.28 -15.25
N GLY A 381 -0.59 29.20 -13.94
CA GLY A 381 -1.35 29.98 -12.95
C GLY A 381 -2.81 29.56 -12.79
N THR A 382 -3.25 28.46 -13.42
CA THR A 382 -4.64 27.99 -13.41
C THR A 382 -4.74 26.51 -13.06
N LYS A 383 -5.62 26.15 -12.12
CA LYS A 383 -5.89 24.76 -11.74
C LYS A 383 -6.80 24.10 -12.78
N ILE A 384 -6.27 23.11 -13.49
CA ILE A 384 -7.06 22.25 -14.36
C ILE A 384 -7.42 21.00 -13.57
N THR A 385 -8.70 20.84 -13.25
CA THR A 385 -9.19 19.68 -12.52
C THR A 385 -9.25 18.46 -13.43
N VAL A 386 -8.71 17.33 -12.96
CA VAL A 386 -8.78 16.05 -13.65
C VAL A 386 -9.74 15.15 -12.87
N GLY A 387 -10.89 14.84 -13.47
CA GLY A 387 -11.93 14.03 -12.86
C GLY A 387 -12.06 12.63 -13.47
N PRO A 388 -13.11 11.88 -13.08
CA PRO A 388 -13.37 10.51 -13.54
C PRO A 388 -13.28 10.27 -15.07
N PRO A 389 -13.68 11.19 -15.96
CA PRO A 389 -13.57 10.95 -17.40
C PRO A 389 -12.16 10.60 -17.89
N PHE A 390 -11.14 11.34 -17.43
CA PHE A 390 -9.74 11.07 -17.80
C PHE A 390 -9.29 9.71 -17.26
N PHE A 391 -9.51 9.47 -15.97
CA PHE A 391 -9.04 8.25 -15.34
C PHE A 391 -9.74 7.02 -15.91
N ASN A 392 -11.05 7.07 -16.15
CA ASN A 392 -11.80 5.96 -16.73
C ASN A 392 -11.36 5.69 -18.16
N GLN A 393 -11.17 6.73 -18.98
CA GLN A 393 -10.73 6.58 -20.37
C GLN A 393 -9.39 5.86 -20.47
N VAL A 394 -8.45 6.13 -19.55
CA VAL A 394 -7.11 5.52 -19.56
C VAL A 394 -7.07 4.20 -18.80
N ASN A 395 -7.64 4.14 -17.60
CA ASN A 395 -7.48 3.00 -16.69
C ASN A 395 -8.44 1.86 -16.95
N VAL A 396 -9.62 2.08 -17.56
CA VAL A 396 -10.53 0.97 -17.89
C VAL A 396 -9.89 0.03 -18.92
N PRO A 397 -9.36 0.50 -20.07
CA PRO A 397 -8.68 -0.39 -21.02
C PRO A 397 -7.47 -1.11 -20.42
N LEU A 398 -6.64 -0.39 -19.65
CA LEU A 398 -5.47 -0.97 -18.99
C LEU A 398 -5.87 -1.99 -17.92
N GLY A 399 -6.94 -1.73 -17.16
CA GLY A 399 -7.50 -2.63 -16.17
C GLY A 399 -8.04 -3.92 -16.79
N LEU A 400 -8.76 -3.82 -17.92
CA LEU A 400 -9.24 -4.99 -18.66
C LEU A 400 -8.08 -5.81 -19.24
N ALA A 401 -7.04 -5.15 -19.75
CA ALA A 401 -5.83 -5.83 -20.20
C ALA A 401 -5.13 -6.56 -19.03
N LEU A 402 -5.06 -5.93 -17.85
CA LEU A 402 -4.51 -6.54 -16.64
C LEU A 402 -5.35 -7.73 -16.16
N LEU A 403 -6.68 -7.62 -16.21
CA LEU A 403 -7.59 -8.73 -15.92
C LEU A 403 -7.35 -9.90 -16.88
N ALA A 404 -7.20 -9.66 -18.17
CA ALA A 404 -6.88 -10.72 -19.13
C ALA A 404 -5.52 -11.38 -18.82
N MET A 405 -4.50 -10.57 -18.49
CA MET A 405 -3.17 -11.08 -18.12
C MET A 405 -3.18 -11.95 -16.87
N THR A 406 -4.11 -11.71 -15.95
CA THR A 406 -4.34 -12.50 -14.73
C THR A 406 -4.69 -13.97 -15.07
N GLY A 407 -5.35 -14.21 -16.20
CA GLY A 407 -5.64 -15.56 -16.73
C GLY A 407 -4.61 -16.06 -17.74
N ILE A 408 -4.01 -15.18 -18.55
CA ILE A 408 -3.01 -15.59 -19.57
C ILE A 408 -1.72 -16.10 -18.89
N GLY A 409 -1.17 -15.38 -17.92
CA GLY A 409 0.12 -15.68 -17.32
C GLY A 409 0.24 -17.08 -16.69
N PRO A 410 -0.76 -17.56 -15.93
CA PRO A 410 -0.76 -18.92 -15.38
C PRO A 410 -0.67 -20.04 -16.43
N LEU A 411 -1.24 -19.84 -17.63
CA LEU A 411 -1.34 -20.84 -18.69
C LEU A 411 -0.08 -20.95 -19.56
N ILE A 412 0.73 -19.89 -19.64
CA ILE A 412 1.96 -19.86 -20.44
C ILE A 412 3.10 -20.56 -19.70
N ALA A 413 3.90 -21.37 -20.40
CA ALA A 413 5.06 -22.06 -19.85
C ALA A 413 6.30 -21.13 -19.70
N TRP A 414 7.23 -21.49 -18.80
CA TRP A 414 8.53 -20.80 -18.69
C TRP A 414 9.38 -20.99 -19.95
N ARG A 415 10.28 -20.04 -20.24
CA ARG A 415 11.18 -19.98 -21.40
C ARG A 415 10.50 -19.85 -22.76
N ARG A 416 9.77 -20.88 -23.22
CA ARG A 416 9.09 -20.88 -24.52
C ARG A 416 7.84 -21.74 -24.46
N ALA A 417 6.70 -21.17 -24.86
CA ALA A 417 5.48 -21.93 -25.07
C ALA A 417 5.40 -22.49 -26.50
N SER A 418 4.95 -23.75 -26.63
CA SER A 418 4.63 -24.36 -27.92
C SER A 418 3.17 -24.13 -28.32
N ILE A 419 2.91 -23.92 -29.60
CA ILE A 419 1.55 -23.64 -30.14
C ILE A 419 0.54 -24.75 -29.77
N PRO A 420 0.85 -26.06 -29.89
CA PRO A 420 -0.09 -27.11 -29.52
C PRO A 420 -0.45 -27.08 -28.02
N ASN A 421 0.54 -26.80 -27.15
CA ASN A 421 0.28 -26.66 -25.73
C ASN A 421 -0.60 -25.43 -25.46
N LEU A 422 -0.33 -24.29 -26.08
CA LEU A 422 -1.17 -23.09 -25.93
C LEU A 422 -2.64 -23.38 -26.30
N ARG A 423 -2.90 -24.00 -27.46
CA ARG A 423 -4.28 -24.35 -27.86
C ARG A 423 -4.98 -25.20 -26.80
N ARG A 424 -4.32 -26.24 -26.30
CA ARG A 424 -4.87 -27.13 -25.26
C ARG A 424 -5.10 -26.41 -23.93
N GLN A 425 -4.20 -25.49 -23.57
CA GLN A 425 -4.23 -24.75 -22.31
C GLN A 425 -5.34 -23.70 -22.26
N PHE A 426 -5.58 -23.04 -23.38
CA PHE A 426 -6.53 -21.93 -23.51
C PHE A 426 -7.93 -22.38 -23.93
N ALA A 427 -8.13 -23.62 -24.42
CA ALA A 427 -9.43 -24.10 -24.91
C ALA A 427 -10.57 -23.92 -23.89
N VAL A 428 -10.43 -24.45 -22.67
CA VAL A 428 -11.47 -24.36 -21.63
C VAL A 428 -11.68 -22.93 -21.13
N PRO A 429 -10.63 -22.16 -20.78
CA PRO A 429 -10.80 -20.77 -20.37
C PRO A 429 -11.45 -19.89 -21.44
N LEU A 430 -11.03 -20.01 -22.70
CA LEU A 430 -11.53 -19.18 -23.79
C LEU A 430 -13.00 -19.49 -24.09
N THR A 431 -13.38 -20.77 -24.13
CA THR A 431 -14.77 -21.17 -24.31
C THR A 431 -15.65 -20.70 -23.15
N SER A 432 -15.17 -20.74 -21.91
CA SER A 432 -15.89 -20.18 -20.75
C SER A 432 -16.11 -18.68 -20.88
N GLY A 433 -15.08 -17.91 -21.29
CA GLY A 433 -15.22 -16.47 -21.47
C GLY A 433 -16.21 -16.11 -22.59
N VAL A 434 -16.15 -16.80 -23.73
CA VAL A 434 -17.11 -16.65 -24.84
C VAL A 434 -18.52 -17.03 -24.41
N PHE A 435 -18.67 -18.10 -23.64
CA PHE A 435 -19.98 -18.54 -23.13
C PHE A 435 -20.61 -17.48 -22.22
N VAL A 436 -19.84 -16.90 -21.29
CA VAL A 436 -20.31 -15.79 -20.45
C VAL A 436 -20.70 -14.59 -21.30
N LEU A 437 -19.90 -14.23 -22.31
CA LEU A 437 -20.24 -13.15 -23.24
C LEU A 437 -21.59 -13.40 -23.94
N LEU A 438 -21.81 -14.60 -24.46
CA LEU A 438 -23.06 -14.95 -25.15
C LEU A 438 -24.27 -14.89 -24.20
N ILE A 439 -24.15 -15.40 -22.97
CA ILE A 439 -25.20 -15.29 -21.96
C ILE A 439 -25.57 -13.82 -21.70
N LEU A 440 -24.58 -12.96 -21.52
CA LEU A 440 -24.82 -11.54 -21.24
C LEU A 440 -25.49 -10.82 -22.43
N LEU A 441 -25.05 -11.13 -23.65
CA LEU A 441 -25.65 -10.57 -24.87
C LEU A 441 -27.10 -11.01 -25.07
N VAL A 442 -27.42 -12.28 -24.78
CA VAL A 442 -28.79 -12.82 -24.81
C VAL A 442 -29.62 -12.22 -23.67
N GLY A 443 -29.03 -12.01 -22.50
CA GLY A 443 -29.64 -11.34 -21.35
C GLY A 443 -29.85 -9.83 -21.53
N GLY A 444 -29.53 -9.26 -22.70
CA GLY A 444 -29.79 -7.87 -23.03
C GLY A 444 -28.72 -6.87 -22.58
N VAL A 445 -27.59 -7.34 -22.04
CA VAL A 445 -26.47 -6.44 -21.69
C VAL A 445 -25.85 -5.88 -22.97
N ARG A 446 -25.69 -4.55 -23.02
CA ARG A 446 -25.12 -3.82 -24.16
C ARG A 446 -23.92 -2.95 -23.80
N ASP A 447 -23.68 -2.70 -22.52
CA ASP A 447 -22.51 -1.93 -22.09
C ASP A 447 -21.22 -2.70 -22.40
N VAL A 448 -20.35 -2.11 -23.20
CA VAL A 448 -19.13 -2.75 -23.71
C VAL A 448 -18.14 -3.02 -22.59
N GLY A 449 -18.03 -2.12 -21.61
CA GLY A 449 -17.17 -2.29 -20.43
C GLY A 449 -17.60 -3.49 -19.59
N ALA A 450 -18.89 -3.60 -19.26
CA ALA A 450 -19.44 -4.72 -18.51
C ALA A 450 -19.31 -6.05 -19.26
N LEU A 451 -19.61 -6.07 -20.56
CA LEU A 451 -19.44 -7.28 -21.39
C LEU A 451 -18.00 -7.78 -21.38
N MET A 452 -17.02 -6.88 -21.54
CA MET A 452 -15.60 -7.24 -21.48
C MET A 452 -15.17 -7.69 -20.08
N ALA A 453 -15.48 -6.91 -19.04
CA ALA A 453 -15.07 -7.22 -17.67
C ALA A 453 -15.58 -8.58 -17.21
N LEU A 454 -16.87 -8.87 -17.44
CA LEU A 454 -17.51 -10.12 -17.01
C LEU A 454 -17.06 -11.32 -17.86
N SER A 455 -16.93 -11.17 -19.18
CA SER A 455 -16.46 -12.27 -20.05
C SER A 455 -14.99 -12.62 -19.81
N ILE A 456 -14.12 -11.62 -19.65
CA ILE A 456 -12.73 -11.83 -19.25
C ILE A 456 -12.67 -12.41 -17.83
N GLY A 457 -13.52 -11.95 -16.92
CA GLY A 457 -13.69 -12.54 -15.59
C GLY A 457 -14.02 -14.04 -15.64
N GLY A 458 -14.94 -14.44 -16.52
CA GLY A 458 -15.25 -15.84 -16.80
C GLY A 458 -14.04 -16.64 -17.30
N PHE A 459 -13.25 -16.06 -18.21
CA PHE A 459 -11.99 -16.65 -18.70
C PHE A 459 -10.96 -16.83 -17.57
N VAL A 460 -10.78 -15.84 -16.71
CA VAL A 460 -9.83 -15.89 -15.58
C VAL A 460 -10.28 -16.91 -14.54
N LEU A 461 -11.57 -16.94 -14.20
CA LEU A 461 -12.11 -17.89 -13.23
C LEU A 461 -11.94 -19.33 -13.72
N ALA A 462 -12.28 -19.60 -14.99
CA ALA A 462 -12.06 -20.90 -15.61
C ALA A 462 -10.57 -21.30 -15.65
N THR A 463 -9.67 -20.34 -15.88
CA THR A 463 -8.22 -20.56 -15.77
C THR A 463 -7.82 -21.02 -14.37
N VAL A 464 -8.27 -20.32 -13.33
CA VAL A 464 -7.94 -20.66 -11.94
C VAL A 464 -8.50 -22.03 -11.58
N VAL A 465 -9.78 -22.30 -11.89
CA VAL A 465 -10.42 -23.59 -11.67
C VAL A 465 -9.66 -24.72 -12.39
N GLN A 466 -9.25 -24.49 -13.64
CA GLN A 466 -8.45 -25.45 -14.40
C GLN A 466 -7.11 -25.77 -13.70
N GLU A 467 -6.41 -24.78 -13.17
CA GLU A 467 -5.14 -24.97 -12.47
C GLU A 467 -5.32 -25.74 -11.15
N PHE A 468 -6.36 -25.44 -10.36
CA PHE A 468 -6.70 -26.21 -9.16
C PHE A 468 -7.11 -27.66 -9.51
N ALA A 469 -7.96 -27.85 -10.51
CA ALA A 469 -8.43 -29.16 -10.92
C ALA A 469 -7.29 -30.06 -11.41
N ARG A 470 -6.34 -29.51 -12.19
CA ARG A 470 -5.15 -30.25 -12.63
C ARG A 470 -4.21 -30.58 -11.48
N GLY A 471 -3.96 -29.61 -10.59
CA GLY A 471 -3.17 -29.85 -9.39
C GLY A 471 -3.77 -30.97 -8.54
N ALA A 472 -5.09 -30.96 -8.35
CA ALA A 472 -5.79 -31.94 -7.53
C ALA A 472 -5.78 -33.33 -8.17
N ARG A 473 -6.03 -33.41 -9.50
CA ARG A 473 -5.94 -34.67 -10.26
C ARG A 473 -4.54 -35.26 -10.25
N ALA A 474 -3.49 -34.43 -10.36
CA ALA A 474 -2.11 -34.90 -10.29
C ALA A 474 -1.80 -35.52 -8.92
N ARG A 475 -2.25 -34.89 -7.84
CA ARG A 475 -2.10 -35.43 -6.48
C ARG A 475 -2.90 -36.69 -6.25
N HIS A 476 -4.15 -36.74 -6.71
CA HIS A 476 -4.99 -37.93 -6.61
C HIS A 476 -4.33 -39.13 -7.30
N ARG A 477 -3.78 -38.94 -8.52
CA ARG A 477 -3.07 -40.00 -9.25
C ARG A 477 -1.78 -40.44 -8.59
N GLN A 478 -1.03 -39.52 -7.99
CA GLN A 478 0.28 -39.82 -7.40
C GLN A 478 0.19 -40.41 -5.99
N TYR A 479 -0.78 -39.96 -5.19
CA TYR A 479 -0.86 -40.24 -3.76
C TYR A 479 -2.17 -40.91 -3.32
N GLY A 480 -3.12 -41.17 -4.24
CA GLY A 480 -4.43 -41.73 -3.91
C GLY A 480 -5.34 -40.80 -3.10
N GLU A 481 -4.97 -39.52 -2.95
CA GLU A 481 -5.68 -38.57 -2.11
C GLU A 481 -7.07 -38.20 -2.65
N PRO A 482 -8.15 -38.23 -1.85
CA PRO A 482 -9.45 -37.71 -2.25
C PRO A 482 -9.36 -36.25 -2.72
N THR A 483 -10.18 -35.86 -3.71
CA THR A 483 -10.09 -34.53 -4.34
C THR A 483 -10.16 -33.35 -3.35
N PRO A 484 -11.07 -33.33 -2.34
CA PRO A 484 -11.10 -32.24 -1.36
C PRO A 484 -9.81 -32.14 -0.55
N TYR A 485 -9.26 -33.29 -0.11
CA TYR A 485 -8.00 -33.33 0.62
C TYR A 485 -6.81 -32.90 -0.24
N ALA A 486 -6.80 -33.31 -1.52
CA ALA A 486 -5.79 -32.89 -2.48
C ALA A 486 -5.76 -31.36 -2.66
N ILE A 487 -6.92 -30.70 -2.73
CA ILE A 487 -7.03 -29.23 -2.82
C ILE A 487 -6.44 -28.55 -1.58
N ILE A 488 -6.78 -29.03 -0.38
CA ILE A 488 -6.24 -28.52 0.88
C ILE A 488 -4.71 -28.68 0.89
N GLN A 489 -4.19 -29.83 0.46
CA GLN A 489 -2.76 -30.08 0.38
C GLN A 489 -2.03 -29.18 -0.64
N LEU A 490 -2.65 -28.85 -1.77
CA LEU A 490 -2.09 -27.88 -2.73
C LEU A 490 -1.90 -26.50 -2.09
N LEU A 491 -2.92 -26.04 -1.38
CA LEU A 491 -2.87 -24.77 -0.65
C LEU A 491 -1.80 -24.80 0.44
N ALA A 492 -1.77 -25.86 1.25
CA ALA A 492 -0.84 -25.98 2.37
C ALA A 492 0.62 -26.05 1.92
N ARG A 493 0.93 -26.84 0.88
CA ARG A 493 2.31 -27.10 0.42
C ARG A 493 2.82 -26.09 -0.61
N ASN A 494 1.95 -25.43 -1.36
CA ASN A 494 2.35 -24.49 -2.41
C ASN A 494 1.62 -23.14 -2.30
N ARG A 495 1.66 -22.59 -1.07
CA ARG A 495 1.01 -21.34 -0.65
C ARG A 495 1.27 -20.18 -1.59
N ARG A 496 2.48 -20.07 -2.16
CA ARG A 496 2.84 -18.98 -3.07
C ARG A 496 2.04 -19.03 -4.37
N ARG A 497 1.91 -20.20 -4.99
CA ARG A 497 1.22 -20.34 -6.28
C ARG A 497 -0.28 -20.25 -6.08
N TYR A 498 -0.85 -21.10 -5.22
CA TYR A 498 -2.29 -21.17 -5.05
C TYR A 498 -2.87 -20.02 -4.23
N GLY A 499 -2.08 -19.41 -3.33
CA GLY A 499 -2.46 -18.15 -2.70
C GLY A 499 -2.57 -17.00 -3.71
N GLY A 500 -1.67 -16.94 -4.70
CA GLY A 500 -1.79 -16.00 -5.82
C GLY A 500 -3.08 -16.23 -6.63
N TYR A 501 -3.46 -17.47 -6.88
CA TYR A 501 -4.72 -17.77 -7.58
C TYR A 501 -5.97 -17.39 -6.78
N ILE A 502 -5.95 -17.48 -5.44
CA ILE A 502 -7.04 -16.95 -4.61
C ILE A 502 -7.15 -15.43 -4.79
N VAL A 503 -6.01 -14.72 -4.78
CA VAL A 503 -5.99 -13.28 -5.06
C VAL A 503 -6.53 -12.97 -6.46
N HIS A 504 -6.19 -13.77 -7.47
CA HIS A 504 -6.72 -13.58 -8.83
C HIS A 504 -8.25 -13.70 -8.88
N VAL A 505 -8.85 -14.63 -8.13
CA VAL A 505 -10.31 -14.72 -7.99
C VAL A 505 -10.88 -13.46 -7.33
N ALA A 506 -10.23 -12.95 -6.27
CA ALA A 506 -10.65 -11.68 -5.66
C ALA A 506 -10.57 -10.49 -6.63
N ILE A 507 -9.56 -10.44 -7.50
CA ILE A 507 -9.49 -9.44 -8.58
C ILE A 507 -10.67 -9.58 -9.55
N VAL A 508 -11.05 -10.80 -9.94
CA VAL A 508 -12.26 -11.01 -10.78
C VAL A 508 -13.49 -10.46 -10.08
N LEU A 509 -13.67 -10.73 -8.77
CA LEU A 509 -14.81 -10.21 -8.01
C LEU A 509 -14.83 -8.68 -7.96
N LEU A 510 -13.67 -8.02 -7.86
CA LEU A 510 -13.58 -6.57 -7.94
C LEU A 510 -14.05 -6.03 -9.29
N PHE A 511 -13.60 -6.64 -10.39
CA PHE A 511 -14.05 -6.21 -11.73
C PHE A 511 -15.54 -6.49 -11.97
N VAL A 512 -16.09 -7.55 -11.39
CA VAL A 512 -17.54 -7.81 -11.40
C VAL A 512 -18.28 -6.70 -10.65
N ALA A 513 -17.79 -6.29 -9.47
CA ALA A 513 -18.37 -5.19 -8.71
C ALA A 513 -18.30 -3.86 -9.49
N PHE A 514 -17.18 -3.56 -10.14
CA PHE A 514 -17.03 -2.35 -10.97
C PHE A 514 -17.95 -2.36 -12.19
N ALA A 515 -18.09 -3.51 -12.86
CA ALA A 515 -19.06 -3.68 -13.95
C ALA A 515 -20.51 -3.48 -13.49
N GLY A 516 -20.78 -3.66 -12.19
CA GLY A 516 -22.05 -3.33 -11.55
C GLY A 516 -22.51 -1.89 -11.82
N MET A 517 -21.59 -0.94 -11.95
CA MET A 517 -21.90 0.47 -12.21
C MET A 517 -22.57 0.68 -13.58
N SER A 518 -22.30 -0.17 -14.56
CA SER A 518 -22.95 -0.09 -15.88
C SER A 518 -24.44 -0.42 -15.83
N PHE A 519 -24.92 -0.97 -14.71
CA PHE A 519 -26.33 -1.27 -14.47
C PHE A 519 -27.01 -0.26 -13.54
N LYS A 520 -26.31 0.80 -13.13
CA LYS A 520 -26.87 1.85 -12.27
C LYS A 520 -27.91 2.66 -13.05
N THR A 521 -29.10 2.79 -12.46
CA THR A 521 -30.16 3.68 -12.96
C THR A 521 -30.27 4.87 -12.01
N GLU A 522 -30.06 6.08 -12.52
CA GLU A 522 -30.35 7.33 -11.80
C GLU A 522 -31.67 7.89 -12.29
N THR A 523 -32.53 8.30 -11.36
CA THR A 523 -33.83 8.90 -11.67
C THR A 523 -34.00 10.15 -10.83
N GLU A 524 -34.11 11.29 -11.49
CA GLU A 524 -34.47 12.54 -10.84
C GLU A 524 -35.99 12.68 -10.84
N ALA A 525 -36.55 13.02 -9.67
CA ALA A 525 -37.97 13.27 -9.54
C ALA A 525 -38.20 14.56 -8.76
N THR A 526 -39.07 15.43 -9.27
CA THR A 526 -39.52 16.62 -8.55
C THR A 526 -40.57 16.20 -7.53
N LEU A 527 -40.27 16.36 -6.25
CA LEU A 527 -41.25 16.15 -5.18
C LEU A 527 -42.29 17.28 -5.21
N ARG A 528 -43.58 16.95 -5.14
CA ARG A 528 -44.62 17.96 -4.92
C ARG A 528 -44.45 18.51 -3.49
N PRO A 529 -44.57 19.83 -3.27
CA PRO A 529 -44.63 20.38 -1.92
C PRO A 529 -45.72 19.66 -1.13
N GLY A 530 -45.34 19.13 0.04
CA GLY A 530 -46.23 18.44 0.98
C GLY A 530 -47.01 19.39 1.86
#